data_AF-R8BB31-F1
#
_entry.id   AF-R8BB31-F1
#
_cell.length_a   1.000
_cell.length_b   1.000
_cell.length_c   1.000
_cell.angle_alpha   90.00
_cell.angle_beta   90.00
_cell.angle_gamma   90.00
#
_symmetry.space_group_name_H-M   'P 1'
#
loop_
_entity.id
_entity.type
_entity.pdbx_description
1 polymer ?
#
loop_
_entity_poly.entity_id
_entity_poly.type
_entity_poly.pdbx_seq_one_letter_code
_entity_poly.pdbx_strand_id
1 'polypeptide(L)'
;MSQRVGISSTTIASRATAGNPSQADAQREQMSGDAEIRTQVPPSALSYYALFPQTLSTGPPPSGPFHIDVRALRREFLQLQAASHPDFHHHAASSGGDGDPSGRHSESRRKAEAVSAHINAAYKTLSNPLLRAQYLLHERFGVDLAGDEASEMAIPDQDLLMTVLEARETIENAESEEDLEEVQQENDERIKESEELLGEAFAKDDVEMAKSEAIRLRYWVNIKESIDNWERGKPIVLQH
;
A
#
# COMPACT_ATOMS: atom_id res chain seq x y z
N MET A 1 -91.01 -2.80 -11.06
CA MET A 1 -92.00 -2.06 -10.23
C MET A 1 -92.18 -2.80 -8.92
N SER A 2 -92.40 -2.08 -7.82
CA SER A 2 -92.55 -2.57 -6.43
C SER A 2 -91.26 -2.98 -5.71
N GLN A 3 -91.06 -2.78 -4.41
CA GLN A 3 -91.64 -1.96 -3.33
C GLN A 3 -90.88 -2.40 -2.04
N ARG A 4 -90.70 -1.46 -1.10
CA ARG A 4 -90.79 -1.61 0.38
C ARG A 4 -89.82 -2.53 1.16
N VAL A 5 -89.08 -2.03 2.17
CA VAL A 5 -89.38 -1.70 3.61
C VAL A 5 -88.94 -2.82 4.57
N GLY A 6 -88.33 -2.44 5.71
CA GLY A 6 -88.22 -3.25 6.95
C GLY A 6 -86.88 -3.09 7.68
N ILE A 7 -86.57 -1.97 8.36
CA ILE A 7 -86.74 -1.64 9.80
C ILE A 7 -86.63 -2.74 10.87
N SER A 8 -85.83 -2.39 11.90
CA SER A 8 -85.83 -2.80 13.34
C SER A 8 -85.13 -4.13 13.68
N SER A 9 -84.41 -4.31 14.80
CA SER A 9 -84.18 -3.51 16.02
C SER A 9 -83.04 -4.12 16.86
N THR A 10 -82.32 -3.27 17.60
CA THR A 10 -81.92 -3.40 19.03
C THR A 10 -81.19 -4.66 19.53
N THR A 11 -79.95 -4.52 20.03
CA THR A 11 -79.60 -4.58 21.47
C THR A 11 -78.08 -4.53 21.69
N ILE A 12 -77.70 -3.73 22.69
CA ILE A 12 -76.38 -3.41 23.22
C ILE A 12 -75.83 -4.57 24.07
N ALA A 13 -74.54 -4.89 23.94
CA ALA A 13 -73.70 -5.30 25.07
C ALA A 13 -72.21 -5.13 24.73
N SER A 14 -71.60 -4.13 25.36
CA SER A 14 -70.16 -3.92 25.43
C SER A 14 -69.43 -5.08 26.08
N ARG A 15 -68.23 -5.37 25.56
CA ARG A 15 -66.93 -5.33 26.26
C ARG A 15 -66.07 -6.55 25.92
N ALA A 16 -65.00 -6.29 25.16
CA ALA A 16 -63.61 -6.61 25.51
C ALA A 16 -62.78 -6.63 24.22
N THR A 17 -62.10 -5.51 24.01
CA THR A 17 -61.02 -5.30 23.07
C THR A 17 -59.87 -6.28 23.33
N ALA A 18 -59.61 -7.15 22.35
CA ALA A 18 -58.31 -7.78 22.13
C ALA A 18 -58.09 -7.87 20.61
N GLY A 19 -58.13 -6.69 19.97
CA GLY A 19 -57.68 -6.52 18.60
C GLY A 19 -56.17 -6.49 18.59
N ASN A 20 -55.59 -7.64 18.26
CA ASN A 20 -54.37 -7.81 17.47
C ASN A 20 -53.54 -6.52 17.24
N PRO A 21 -52.40 -6.30 17.92
CA PRO A 21 -51.35 -5.43 17.40
C PRO A 21 -50.73 -6.19 16.22
N SER A 22 -51.21 -5.92 15.01
CA SER A 22 -50.60 -4.95 14.10
C SER A 22 -49.20 -5.39 13.71
N GLN A 23 -49.10 -5.76 12.42
CA GLN A 23 -47.91 -6.09 11.64
C GLN A 23 -46.94 -4.89 11.53
N ALA A 24 -46.65 -4.22 12.63
CA ALA A 24 -45.75 -3.08 12.74
C ALA A 24 -44.41 -3.43 13.42
N ASP A 25 -44.28 -4.61 14.03
CA ASP A 25 -43.04 -5.05 14.71
C ASP A 25 -42.28 -6.17 13.99
N ALA A 26 -42.76 -6.66 12.84
CA ALA A 26 -42.08 -7.72 12.07
C ALA A 26 -41.36 -7.20 10.80
N GLN A 27 -41.26 -5.88 10.62
CA GLN A 27 -40.55 -5.24 9.50
C GLN A 27 -39.54 -4.18 9.97
N ARG A 28 -39.11 -4.23 11.22
CA ARG A 28 -38.15 -3.25 11.80
C ARG A 28 -36.78 -3.84 12.16
N GLU A 29 -36.47 -5.05 11.70
CA GLU A 29 -35.16 -5.70 11.90
C GLU A 29 -34.43 -6.05 10.60
N GLN A 30 -34.92 -5.55 9.45
CA GLN A 30 -34.24 -5.70 8.17
C GLN A 30 -34.37 -4.39 7.41
N MET A 31 -33.49 -3.44 7.71
CA MET A 31 -33.14 -2.22 6.96
C MET A 31 -32.59 -1.16 7.93
N SER A 32 -31.43 -1.42 8.52
CA SER A 32 -30.59 -0.40 9.13
C SER A 32 -29.24 -1.03 9.49
N GLY A 33 -28.20 -0.70 8.73
CA GLY A 33 -26.83 -0.89 9.22
C GLY A 33 -25.76 -1.43 8.26
N ASP A 34 -26.03 -1.63 6.96
CA ASP A 34 -24.96 -1.97 5.98
C ASP A 34 -24.32 -0.71 5.36
N ALA A 35 -24.23 0.35 6.13
CA ALA A 35 -23.46 1.53 5.77
C ALA A 35 -22.68 1.99 7.01
N GLU A 36 -21.40 2.25 6.78
CA GLU A 36 -20.50 2.97 7.69
C GLU A 36 -19.78 2.15 8.75
N ILE A 37 -18.91 1.23 8.31
CA ILE A 37 -17.50 1.29 8.75
C ILE A 37 -16.61 1.14 7.51
N ARG A 38 -16.66 2.12 6.61
CA ARG A 38 -15.44 2.51 5.90
C ARG A 38 -14.56 3.09 6.98
N THR A 39 -13.67 2.28 7.54
CA THR A 39 -12.56 2.82 8.35
C THR A 39 -11.71 3.64 7.38
N GLN A 40 -12.08 4.90 7.21
CA GLN A 40 -11.18 5.92 6.73
C GLN A 40 -10.04 5.94 7.73
N VAL A 41 -8.94 5.26 7.39
CA VAL A 41 -7.69 5.41 8.10
C VAL A 41 -7.39 6.91 8.08
N PRO A 42 -7.26 7.59 9.23
CA PRO A 42 -6.96 9.02 9.24
C PRO A 42 -5.61 9.23 8.52
N PRO A 43 -5.52 10.14 7.53
CA PRO A 43 -4.32 10.34 6.70
C PRO A 43 -3.15 11.03 7.44
N SER A 44 -3.09 10.93 8.77
CA SER A 44 -2.34 11.85 9.63
C SER A 44 -1.32 11.19 10.55
N ALA A 45 -0.82 10.00 10.21
CA ALA A 45 0.36 9.41 10.85
C ALA A 45 1.42 9.02 9.81
N LEU A 46 1.84 10.00 9.01
CA LEU A 46 3.03 9.93 8.15
C LEU A 46 2.91 8.93 6.99
N SER A 47 2.03 9.25 6.02
CA SER A 47 2.18 8.68 4.68
C SER A 47 3.64 8.92 4.26
N TYR A 48 4.37 7.87 3.85
CA TYR A 48 5.79 7.99 3.53
C TYR A 48 6.07 9.11 2.53
N TYR A 49 5.10 9.43 1.67
CA TYR A 49 5.14 10.56 0.74
C TYR A 49 5.27 11.92 1.44
N ALA A 50 4.61 12.12 2.59
CA ALA A 50 4.63 13.37 3.34
C ALA A 50 5.99 13.68 3.98
N LEU A 51 6.89 12.69 4.09
CA LEU A 51 8.25 12.88 4.60
C LEU A 51 9.17 13.52 3.57
N PHE A 52 8.82 13.47 2.27
CA PHE A 52 9.66 13.95 1.18
C PHE A 52 8.96 15.09 0.40
N PRO A 53 8.63 16.23 1.04
CA PRO A 53 7.86 17.30 0.41
C PRO A 53 8.58 18.00 -0.76
N GLN A 54 9.92 17.96 -0.82
CA GLN A 54 10.66 18.56 -1.94
C GLN A 54 10.57 17.69 -3.19
N THR A 55 10.62 16.37 -3.03
CA THR A 55 10.54 15.40 -4.13
C THR A 55 9.10 15.06 -4.51
N LEU A 56 8.22 14.95 -3.52
CA LEU A 56 6.85 14.42 -3.65
C LEU A 56 5.81 15.46 -3.23
N SER A 57 5.90 16.66 -3.80
CA SER A 57 5.06 17.81 -3.46
C SER A 57 3.57 17.59 -3.73
N THR A 58 3.23 16.72 -4.68
CA THR A 58 1.84 16.36 -5.05
C THR A 58 1.30 15.16 -4.30
N GLY A 59 2.14 14.46 -3.51
CA GLY A 59 1.76 13.27 -2.76
C GLY A 59 1.63 12.00 -3.61
N PRO A 60 0.95 10.95 -3.11
CA PRO A 60 0.76 9.70 -3.83
C PRO A 60 -0.26 9.82 -4.97
N PRO A 61 -0.32 8.83 -5.89
CA PRO A 61 -1.43 8.67 -6.82
C PRO A 61 -2.80 8.61 -6.11
N PRO A 62 -3.87 9.21 -6.67
CA PRO A 62 -3.97 9.77 -8.03
C PRO A 62 -3.48 11.22 -8.18
N SER A 63 -3.19 11.91 -7.06
CA SER A 63 -2.81 13.33 -7.07
C SER A 63 -1.39 13.56 -7.60
N GLY A 64 -0.47 12.62 -7.31
CA GLY A 64 0.89 12.61 -7.83
C GLY A 64 1.19 11.40 -8.72
N PRO A 65 2.36 11.38 -9.38
CA PRO A 65 2.77 10.25 -10.21
C PRO A 65 3.10 9.02 -9.37
N PHE A 66 2.94 7.83 -9.96
CA PHE A 66 3.46 6.59 -9.35
C PHE A 66 4.99 6.51 -9.44
N HIS A 67 5.55 6.89 -10.59
CA HIS A 67 6.99 6.96 -10.81
C HIS A 67 7.62 8.05 -9.93
N ILE A 68 8.74 7.73 -9.28
CA ILE A 68 9.52 8.64 -8.43
C ILE A 68 10.95 8.69 -8.93
N ASP A 69 11.49 9.89 -9.09
CA ASP A 69 12.93 10.09 -9.32
C ASP A 69 13.72 9.68 -8.06
N VAL A 70 14.27 8.48 -8.07
CA VAL A 70 15.04 7.90 -6.96
C VAL A 70 16.28 8.74 -6.64
N ARG A 71 16.87 9.46 -7.61
CA ARG A 71 18.04 10.32 -7.35
C ARG A 71 17.63 11.56 -6.56
N ALA A 72 16.51 12.18 -6.92
CA ALA A 72 15.95 13.30 -6.16
C ALA A 72 15.53 12.84 -4.75
N LEU A 73 14.86 11.69 -4.65
CA LEU A 73 14.46 11.10 -3.37
C LEU A 73 15.66 10.82 -2.46
N ARG A 74 16.75 10.25 -3.00
CA ARG A 74 17.99 9.99 -2.26
C ARG A 74 18.63 11.26 -1.74
N ARG A 75 18.63 12.34 -2.53
CA ARG A 75 19.18 13.64 -2.11
C ARG A 75 18.40 14.20 -0.93
N GLU A 76 17.08 14.18 -0.97
CA GLU A 76 16.24 14.63 0.15
C GLU A 76 16.37 13.71 1.37
N PHE A 77 16.42 12.40 1.18
CA PHE A 77 16.70 11.43 2.23
C PHE A 77 17.98 11.73 3.01
N LEU A 78 19.09 12.02 2.32
CA LEU A 78 20.35 12.36 2.97
C LEU A 78 20.27 13.68 3.76
N GLN A 79 19.50 14.66 3.27
CA GLN A 79 19.27 15.91 4.00
C GLN A 79 18.47 15.67 5.29
N LEU A 80 17.41 14.86 5.22
CA LEU A 80 16.56 14.52 6.36
C LEU A 80 17.34 13.72 7.41
N GLN A 81 18.15 12.75 7.00
CA GLN A 81 19.02 11.98 7.90
C GLN A 81 20.07 12.86 8.59
N ALA A 82 20.67 13.82 7.88
CA ALA A 82 21.62 14.76 8.48
C ALA A 82 20.94 15.65 9.54
N ALA A 83 19.68 16.03 9.32
CA ALA A 83 18.91 16.86 10.25
C ALA A 83 18.41 16.07 11.49
N SER A 84 18.25 14.75 11.40
CA SER A 84 17.75 13.91 12.50
C SER A 84 18.85 13.33 13.42
N HIS A 85 20.13 13.55 13.11
CA HIS A 85 21.22 12.97 13.90
C HIS A 85 21.39 13.66 15.27
N PRO A 86 21.52 12.91 16.37
CA PRO A 86 21.57 13.46 17.73
C PRO A 86 22.78 14.38 17.99
N ASP A 87 23.88 14.28 17.22
CA ASP A 87 25.05 15.18 17.36
C ASP A 87 24.72 16.65 17.09
N PHE A 88 23.75 16.96 16.24
CA PHE A 88 23.34 18.35 16.02
C PHE A 88 22.70 18.96 17.27
N HIS A 89 22.06 18.14 18.11
CA HIS A 89 21.47 18.55 19.37
C HIS A 89 22.44 18.50 20.56
N HIS A 90 23.66 17.96 20.38
CA HIS A 90 24.69 17.91 21.42
C HIS A 90 25.46 19.23 21.60
N HIS A 91 25.43 20.15 20.64
CA HIS A 91 26.11 21.45 20.75
C HIS A 91 25.36 22.51 21.57
N ALA A 92 24.11 22.25 21.98
CA ALA A 92 23.37 23.14 22.88
C ALA A 92 23.44 22.72 24.36
N ALA A 93 23.99 21.55 24.69
CA ALA A 93 24.03 21.01 26.05
C ALA A 93 25.44 20.85 26.64
N SER A 94 26.51 21.17 25.90
CA SER A 94 27.90 21.05 26.38
C SER A 94 28.45 22.32 27.06
N SER A 95 27.58 23.11 27.69
CA SER A 95 27.96 24.18 28.61
C SER A 95 27.29 23.95 29.96
N GLY A 96 27.86 23.05 30.77
CA GLY A 96 27.50 22.92 32.17
C GLY A 96 27.58 21.49 32.71
N GLY A 97 28.67 21.21 33.42
CA GLY A 97 28.69 20.46 34.69
C GLY A 97 28.23 19.00 34.72
N ASP A 98 29.15 18.14 35.16
CA ASP A 98 28.94 16.90 35.92
C ASP A 98 27.62 16.13 35.74
N GLY A 99 27.69 15.07 34.93
CA GLY A 99 27.09 13.77 35.24
C GLY A 99 25.64 13.76 35.75
N ASP A 100 24.67 13.97 34.85
CA ASP A 100 23.31 13.49 35.05
C ASP A 100 22.93 12.50 33.92
N PRO A 101 22.89 11.18 34.18
CA PRO A 101 22.38 10.18 33.24
C PRO A 101 20.84 10.12 33.25
N SER A 102 20.14 11.22 33.58
CA SER A 102 18.69 11.24 33.65
C SER A 102 18.05 10.94 32.30
N GLY A 103 16.96 10.16 32.35
CA GLY A 103 16.27 9.57 31.21
C GLY A 103 15.81 10.52 30.10
N ARG A 104 15.98 11.85 30.22
CA ARG A 104 15.67 12.85 29.18
C ARG A 104 16.65 12.78 27.99
N HIS A 105 17.94 12.52 28.23
CA HIS A 105 18.91 12.27 27.16
C HIS A 105 18.60 10.97 26.41
N SER A 106 18.16 9.94 27.15
CA SER A 106 17.70 8.68 26.59
C SER A 106 16.41 8.86 25.77
N GLU A 107 15.46 9.66 26.25
CA GLU A 107 14.20 9.91 25.55
C GLU A 107 14.40 10.73 24.26
N SER A 108 15.24 11.77 24.29
CA SER A 108 15.58 12.55 23.09
C SER A 108 16.31 11.71 22.04
N ARG A 109 17.25 10.86 22.48
CA ARG A 109 17.96 9.93 21.59
C ARG A 109 17.01 8.90 20.99
N ARG A 110 16.14 8.29 21.79
CA ARG A 110 15.11 7.34 21.33
C ARG A 110 14.15 7.97 20.32
N LYS A 111 13.74 9.23 20.53
CA LYS A 111 12.91 9.97 19.57
C LYS A 111 13.65 10.20 18.25
N ALA A 112 14.91 10.61 18.30
CA ALA A 112 15.74 10.78 17.11
C ALA A 112 15.94 9.46 16.35
N GLU A 113 16.22 8.36 17.06
CA GLU A 113 16.33 7.02 16.49
C GLU A 113 15.03 6.58 15.81
N ALA A 114 13.88 6.79 16.45
CA ALA A 114 12.57 6.46 15.88
C ALA A 114 12.28 7.26 14.60
N VAL A 115 12.61 8.57 14.58
CA VAL A 115 12.46 9.41 13.38
C VAL A 115 13.37 8.93 12.25
N SER A 116 14.64 8.65 12.53
CA SER A 116 15.59 8.14 11.54
C SER A 116 15.18 6.76 10.99
N ALA A 117 14.70 5.86 11.85
CA ALA A 117 14.19 4.57 11.42
C ALA A 117 12.98 4.71 10.49
N HIS A 118 12.08 5.65 10.80
CA HIS A 118 10.91 5.93 9.97
C HIS A 118 11.29 6.53 8.61
N ILE A 119 12.24 7.48 8.56
CA ILE A 119 12.78 8.02 7.30
C ILE A 119 13.44 6.93 6.45
N ASN A 120 14.19 6.01 7.07
CA ASN A 120 14.80 4.88 6.39
C ASN A 120 13.75 3.92 5.79
N ALA A 121 12.73 3.59 6.56
CA ALA A 121 11.63 2.74 6.09
C ALA A 121 10.90 3.37 4.91
N ALA A 122 10.64 4.68 4.98
CA ALA A 122 10.01 5.44 3.92
C ALA A 122 10.87 5.47 2.65
N TYR A 123 12.16 5.79 2.77
CA TYR A 123 13.08 5.79 1.63
C TYR A 123 13.17 4.40 0.99
N LYS A 124 13.35 3.34 1.78
CA LYS A 124 13.41 1.96 1.28
C LYS A 124 12.14 1.61 0.49
N THR A 125 10.98 1.92 1.05
CA THR A 125 9.68 1.61 0.43
C THR A 125 9.45 2.41 -0.84
N LEU A 126 9.72 3.72 -0.83
CA LEU A 126 9.45 4.58 -1.98
C LEU A 126 10.50 4.46 -3.08
N SER A 127 11.74 4.04 -2.78
CA SER A 127 12.80 3.89 -3.79
C SER A 127 12.67 2.60 -4.62
N ASN A 128 12.11 1.53 -4.05
CA ASN A 128 11.84 0.29 -4.77
C ASN A 128 10.42 0.32 -5.36
N PRO A 129 10.24 0.17 -6.68
CA PRO A 129 8.93 0.30 -7.31
C PRO A 129 7.93 -0.79 -6.87
N LEU A 130 8.39 -2.02 -6.60
CA LEU A 130 7.55 -3.10 -6.06
C LEU A 130 7.06 -2.77 -4.65
N LEU A 131 7.97 -2.39 -3.75
CA LEU A 131 7.59 -2.02 -2.37
C LEU A 131 6.62 -0.82 -2.37
N ARG A 132 6.82 0.13 -3.29
CA ARG A 132 5.93 1.29 -3.48
C ARG A 132 4.53 0.84 -3.93
N ALA A 133 4.43 -0.07 -4.90
CA ALA A 133 3.16 -0.62 -5.36
C ALA A 133 2.42 -1.35 -4.24
N GLN A 134 3.12 -2.22 -3.50
CA GLN A 134 2.57 -2.95 -2.36
C GLN A 134 2.09 -1.99 -1.26
N TYR A 135 2.88 -0.97 -0.94
CA TYR A 135 2.51 0.05 0.03
C TYR A 135 1.23 0.79 -0.38
N LEU A 136 1.14 1.25 -1.63
CA LEU A 136 -0.06 1.94 -2.12
C LEU A 136 -1.29 1.03 -2.15
N LEU A 137 -1.14 -0.24 -2.54
CA LEU A 137 -2.21 -1.23 -2.54
C LEU A 137 -2.75 -1.49 -1.12
N HIS A 138 -1.85 -1.62 -0.16
CA HIS A 138 -2.19 -1.79 1.25
C HIS A 138 -2.91 -0.55 1.80
N GLU A 139 -2.30 0.63 1.68
CA GLU A 139 -2.81 1.86 2.30
C GLU A 139 -4.13 2.35 1.68
N ARG A 140 -4.33 2.15 0.37
CA ARG A 140 -5.52 2.68 -0.33
C ARG A 140 -6.65 1.67 -0.42
N PHE A 141 -6.33 0.39 -0.56
CA PHE A 141 -7.33 -0.64 -0.88
C PHE A 141 -7.35 -1.80 0.12
N GLY A 142 -6.47 -1.80 1.12
CA GLY A 142 -6.38 -2.89 2.11
C GLY A 142 -5.88 -4.21 1.53
N VAL A 143 -5.16 -4.16 0.41
CA VAL A 143 -4.65 -5.34 -0.28
C VAL A 143 -3.21 -5.59 0.16
N ASP A 144 -2.95 -6.73 0.80
CA ASP A 144 -1.60 -7.15 1.17
C ASP A 144 -1.01 -8.09 0.10
N LEU A 145 -0.05 -7.58 -0.66
CA LEU A 145 0.74 -8.35 -1.62
C LEU A 145 2.15 -8.69 -1.13
N ALA A 146 2.47 -8.38 0.13
CA ALA A 146 3.76 -8.70 0.74
C ALA A 146 3.76 -10.04 1.48
N GLY A 147 2.57 -10.54 1.87
CA GLY A 147 2.41 -11.84 2.53
C GLY A 147 2.32 -13.05 1.58
N ASP A 148 2.37 -14.27 2.16
CA ASP A 148 2.32 -15.54 1.43
C ASP A 148 1.05 -15.69 0.55
N GLU A 149 -0.06 -15.07 0.95
CA GLU A 149 -1.33 -15.05 0.20
C GLU A 149 -1.22 -14.36 -1.18
N ALA A 150 -0.22 -13.50 -1.38
CA ALA A 150 0.07 -12.87 -2.67
C ALA A 150 0.42 -13.90 -3.77
N SER A 151 0.92 -15.08 -3.35
CA SER A 151 1.29 -16.19 -4.23
C SER A 151 0.07 -17.00 -4.68
N GLU A 152 -1.03 -16.96 -3.92
CA GLU A 152 -2.27 -17.68 -4.23
C GLU A 152 -3.25 -16.82 -5.04
N MET A 153 -3.16 -15.49 -4.95
CA MET A 153 -4.16 -14.58 -5.50
C MET A 153 -4.06 -14.30 -7.01
N ALA A 154 -2.93 -14.57 -7.66
CA ALA A 154 -2.89 -14.55 -9.12
C ALA A 154 -1.93 -15.60 -9.67
N ILE A 155 -2.47 -16.46 -10.53
CA ILE A 155 -1.67 -17.36 -11.35
C ILE A 155 -1.00 -16.50 -12.42
N PRO A 156 0.34 -16.41 -12.45
CA PRO A 156 1.04 -15.67 -13.49
C PRO A 156 0.67 -16.25 -14.87
N ASP A 157 0.47 -15.37 -15.85
CA ASP A 157 0.19 -15.82 -17.21
C ASP A 157 1.39 -16.58 -17.80
N GLN A 158 1.11 -17.45 -18.78
CA GLN A 158 2.13 -18.30 -19.37
C GLN A 158 3.24 -17.48 -20.04
N ASP A 159 2.89 -16.36 -20.66
CA ASP A 159 3.82 -15.50 -21.39
C ASP A 159 4.84 -14.86 -20.44
N LEU A 160 4.39 -14.36 -19.29
CA LEU A 160 5.24 -13.84 -18.21
C LEU A 160 6.22 -14.91 -17.74
N LEU A 161 5.74 -16.13 -17.48
CA LEU A 161 6.60 -17.21 -17.01
C LEU A 161 7.67 -17.58 -18.04
N MET A 162 7.31 -17.64 -19.33
CA MET A 162 8.27 -17.92 -20.41
C MET A 162 9.34 -16.83 -20.47
N THR A 163 8.95 -15.54 -20.48
CA THR A 163 9.90 -14.43 -20.49
C THR A 163 10.83 -14.44 -19.28
N VAL A 164 10.31 -14.76 -18.08
CA VAL A 164 11.13 -14.86 -16.87
C VAL A 164 12.13 -16.00 -16.95
N LEU A 165 11.73 -17.13 -17.51
CA LEU A 165 12.62 -18.28 -17.70
C LEU A 165 13.73 -17.96 -18.72
N GLU A 166 13.38 -17.32 -19.85
CA GLU A 166 14.34 -16.88 -20.86
C GLU A 166 15.36 -15.90 -20.27
N ALA A 167 14.90 -14.88 -19.54
CA ALA A 167 15.78 -13.93 -18.87
C ALA A 167 16.73 -14.63 -17.88
N ARG A 168 16.24 -15.61 -17.12
CA ARG A 168 17.06 -16.39 -16.19
C ARG A 168 18.11 -17.22 -16.90
N GLU A 169 17.75 -17.90 -17.98
CA GLU A 169 18.69 -18.68 -18.79
C GLU A 169 19.82 -17.80 -19.33
N THR A 170 19.50 -16.60 -19.81
CA THR A 170 20.52 -15.63 -20.26
C THR A 170 21.46 -15.25 -19.12
N ILE A 171 20.94 -14.97 -17.92
CA ILE A 171 21.77 -14.58 -16.76
C ILE A 171 22.64 -15.76 -16.30
N GLU A 172 22.11 -16.99 -16.30
CA GLU A 172 22.84 -18.21 -15.92
C GLU A 172 23.96 -18.56 -16.90
N ASN A 173 23.75 -18.31 -18.20
CA ASN A 173 24.71 -18.60 -19.25
C ASN A 173 25.70 -17.47 -19.53
N ALA A 174 25.54 -16.30 -18.91
CA ALA A 174 26.45 -15.16 -19.07
C ALA A 174 27.87 -15.50 -18.62
N GLU A 175 28.87 -15.15 -19.44
CA GLU A 175 30.30 -15.33 -19.12
C GLU A 175 31.00 -14.01 -18.77
N SER A 176 30.34 -12.89 -19.10
CA SER A 176 30.78 -11.50 -18.93
C SER A 176 29.60 -10.57 -18.61
N GLU A 177 29.89 -9.36 -18.11
CA GLU A 177 28.86 -8.33 -17.90
C GLU A 177 28.24 -7.85 -19.22
N GLU A 178 28.99 -7.93 -20.33
CA GLU A 178 28.55 -7.55 -21.67
C GLU A 178 27.39 -8.44 -22.15
N ASP A 179 27.36 -9.72 -21.74
CA ASP A 179 26.27 -10.65 -22.04
C ASP A 179 24.95 -10.29 -21.31
N LEU A 180 25.04 -9.47 -20.26
CA LEU A 180 23.89 -9.04 -19.46
C LEU A 180 23.28 -7.72 -19.95
N GLU A 181 23.95 -6.97 -20.82
CA GLU A 181 23.50 -5.63 -21.23
C GLU A 181 22.12 -5.66 -21.89
N GLU A 182 21.90 -6.63 -22.80
CA GLU A 182 20.62 -6.76 -23.51
C GLU A 182 19.49 -7.11 -22.56
N VAL A 183 19.64 -8.16 -21.73
CA VAL A 183 18.62 -8.56 -20.74
C VAL A 183 18.38 -7.48 -19.68
N GLN A 184 19.41 -6.71 -19.32
CA GLN A 184 19.27 -5.58 -18.41
C GLN A 184 18.43 -4.46 -19.03
N GLN A 185 18.74 -4.04 -20.26
CA GLN A 185 17.98 -3.01 -20.97
C GLN A 185 16.51 -3.42 -21.13
N GLU A 186 16.30 -4.65 -21.59
CA GLU A 186 14.99 -5.26 -21.76
C GLU A 186 14.17 -5.31 -20.47
N ASN A 187 14.81 -5.66 -19.35
CA ASN A 187 14.14 -5.72 -18.06
C ASN A 187 13.85 -4.31 -17.49
N ASP A 188 14.75 -3.35 -17.70
CA ASP A 188 14.54 -1.96 -17.29
C ASP A 188 13.36 -1.32 -18.07
N GLU A 189 13.19 -1.65 -19.35
CA GLU A 189 12.03 -1.24 -20.15
C GLU A 189 10.72 -1.85 -19.60
N ARG A 190 10.73 -3.15 -19.28
CA ARG A 190 9.56 -3.83 -18.67
C ARG A 190 9.20 -3.23 -17.31
N ILE A 191 10.18 -2.91 -16.46
CA ILE A 191 9.93 -2.22 -15.18
C ILE A 191 9.26 -0.87 -15.44
N LYS A 192 9.75 -0.11 -16.41
CA LYS A 192 9.19 1.20 -16.74
C LYS A 192 7.75 1.10 -17.25
N GLU A 193 7.44 0.17 -18.15
CA GLU A 193 6.07 -0.09 -18.60
C GLU A 193 5.16 -0.48 -17.43
N SER A 194 5.63 -1.35 -16.53
CA SER A 194 4.90 -1.71 -15.31
C SER A 194 4.63 -0.51 -14.41
N GLU A 195 5.59 0.41 -14.23
CA GLU A 195 5.38 1.64 -13.46
C GLU A 195 4.33 2.56 -14.10
N GLU A 196 4.31 2.66 -15.44
CA GLU A 196 3.33 3.45 -16.19
C GLU A 196 1.92 2.87 -16.03
N LEU A 197 1.76 1.55 -16.20
CA LEU A 197 0.49 0.84 -16.01
C LEU A 197 -0.02 0.93 -14.57
N LEU A 198 0.86 0.80 -13.57
CA LEU A 198 0.51 1.02 -12.16
C LEU A 198 0.05 2.47 -11.93
N GLY A 199 0.71 3.45 -12.54
CA GLY A 199 0.30 4.85 -12.51
C GLY A 199 -1.12 5.04 -13.02
N GLU A 200 -1.46 4.43 -14.16
CA GLU A 200 -2.81 4.45 -14.71
C GLU A 200 -3.84 3.75 -13.81
N ALA A 201 -3.49 2.57 -13.31
CA ALA A 201 -4.35 1.77 -12.44
C ALA A 201 -4.70 2.55 -11.17
N PHE A 202 -3.70 3.14 -10.50
CA PHE A 202 -3.93 3.97 -9.32
C PHE A 202 -4.66 5.28 -9.61
N ALA A 203 -4.53 5.85 -10.81
CA ALA A 203 -5.27 7.03 -11.22
C ALA A 203 -6.76 6.75 -11.44
N LYS A 204 -7.09 5.52 -11.88
CA LYS A 204 -8.46 5.06 -12.17
C LYS A 204 -9.10 4.28 -11.01
N ASP A 205 -8.38 4.09 -9.90
CA ASP A 205 -8.75 3.19 -8.81
C ASP A 205 -9.02 1.75 -9.26
N ASP A 206 -8.31 1.30 -10.30
CA ASP A 206 -8.40 -0.07 -10.82
C ASP A 206 -7.51 -1.01 -9.99
N VAL A 207 -8.10 -1.56 -8.93
CA VAL A 207 -7.39 -2.42 -7.97
C VAL A 207 -6.92 -3.73 -8.59
N GLU A 208 -7.71 -4.31 -9.50
CA GLU A 208 -7.37 -5.60 -10.12
C GLU A 208 -6.20 -5.44 -11.10
N MET A 209 -6.21 -4.38 -11.91
CA MET A 209 -5.06 -4.03 -12.75
C MET A 209 -3.82 -3.73 -11.91
N ALA A 210 -3.96 -2.97 -10.82
CA ALA A 210 -2.82 -2.65 -9.94
C ALA A 210 -2.24 -3.92 -9.29
N LYS A 211 -3.09 -4.88 -8.89
CA LYS A 211 -2.64 -6.18 -8.37
C LYS A 211 -1.89 -6.99 -9.42
N SER A 212 -2.48 -7.18 -10.60
CA SER A 212 -1.85 -7.97 -11.65
C SER A 212 -0.50 -7.37 -12.04
N GLU A 213 -0.42 -6.05 -12.13
CA GLU A 213 0.81 -5.36 -12.52
C GLU A 213 1.88 -5.40 -11.42
N ALA A 214 1.49 -5.28 -10.15
CA ALA A 214 2.41 -5.45 -9.03
C ALA A 214 3.04 -6.86 -9.01
N ILE A 215 2.29 -7.89 -9.43
CA ILE A 215 2.79 -9.27 -9.55
C ILE A 215 3.78 -9.39 -10.70
N ARG A 216 3.52 -8.80 -11.88
CA ARG A 216 4.49 -8.74 -12.98
C ARG A 216 5.78 -8.02 -12.55
N LEU A 217 5.62 -6.85 -11.93
CA LEU A 217 6.71 -6.03 -11.43
C LEU A 217 7.61 -6.79 -10.44
N ARG A 218 7.04 -7.68 -9.61
CA ARG A 218 7.83 -8.56 -8.73
C ARG A 218 8.83 -9.40 -9.50
N TYR A 219 8.42 -10.00 -10.63
CA TYR A 219 9.33 -10.80 -11.45
C TYR A 219 10.43 -9.95 -12.08
N TRP A 220 10.09 -8.75 -12.58
CA TRP A 220 11.07 -7.85 -13.19
C TRP A 220 12.08 -7.29 -12.17
N VAL A 221 11.62 -6.96 -10.96
CA VAL A 221 12.50 -6.56 -9.86
C VAL A 221 13.43 -7.71 -9.46
N ASN A 222 12.92 -8.94 -9.36
CA ASN A 222 13.76 -10.10 -9.05
C ASN A 222 14.80 -10.36 -10.14
N ILE A 223 14.45 -10.20 -11.42
CA ILE A 223 15.42 -10.29 -12.53
C ILE A 223 16.48 -9.19 -12.42
N LYS A 224 16.06 -7.95 -12.11
CA LYS A 224 17.00 -6.84 -11.89
C LYS A 224 17.99 -7.16 -10.77
N GLU A 225 17.48 -7.63 -9.63
CA GLU A 225 18.32 -8.05 -8.50
C GLU A 225 19.23 -9.23 -8.87
N SER A 226 18.79 -10.13 -9.76
CA SER A 226 19.61 -11.24 -10.27
C SER A 226 20.79 -10.73 -11.09
N ILE A 227 20.56 -9.73 -11.95
CA ILE A 227 21.58 -9.08 -12.78
C ILE A 227 22.53 -8.27 -11.90
N ASP A 228 22.00 -7.44 -11.00
CA ASP A 228 22.79 -6.58 -10.11
C ASP A 228 23.69 -7.38 -9.15
N ASN A 229 23.29 -8.59 -8.78
CA ASN A 229 24.06 -9.51 -7.94
C ASN A 229 24.87 -10.55 -8.73
N TRP A 230 24.86 -10.49 -10.07
CA TRP A 230 25.61 -11.43 -10.89
C TRP A 230 27.12 -11.25 -10.67
N GLU A 231 27.82 -12.36 -10.52
CA GLU A 231 29.28 -12.38 -10.40
C GLU A 231 29.86 -13.54 -11.21
N ARG A 232 30.89 -13.25 -12.01
CA ARG A 232 31.55 -14.26 -12.85
C ARG A 232 32.01 -15.47 -12.04
N GLY A 233 31.48 -16.65 -12.39
CA GLY A 233 31.87 -17.93 -11.79
C GLY A 233 31.31 -18.21 -10.40
N LYS A 234 30.39 -17.39 -9.88
CA LYS A 234 29.60 -17.72 -8.69
C LYS A 234 28.23 -18.29 -9.09
N PRO A 235 27.73 -19.31 -8.37
CA PRO A 235 26.36 -19.76 -8.57
C PRO A 235 25.40 -18.65 -8.14
N ILE A 236 24.45 -18.33 -9.01
CA ILE A 236 23.43 -17.32 -8.76
C ILE A 236 22.47 -17.88 -7.70
N VAL A 237 22.41 -17.25 -6.53
CA VAL A 237 21.44 -17.61 -5.47
C VAL A 237 20.24 -16.69 -5.63
N LEU A 238 19.18 -17.19 -6.27
CA LEU A 238 17.95 -16.42 -6.48
C LEU A 238 16.96 -16.70 -5.36
N GLN A 239 16.46 -15.63 -4.73
CA GLN A 239 15.35 -15.72 -3.79
C GLN A 239 14.05 -15.92 -4.59
N HIS A 240 13.30 -16.97 -4.23
CA HIS A 240 12.01 -17.32 -4.83
C HIS A 240 10.87 -16.55 -4.19
#